data_AF-A0A3D3PLY3-F1
#
_entry.id   AF-A0A3D3PLY3-F1
#
_cell.length_a   1.000
_cell.length_b   1.000
_cell.length_c   1.000
_cell.angle_alpha   90.00
_cell.angle_beta   90.00
_cell.angle_gamma   90.00
#
_symmetry.space_group_name_H-M   'P 1'
#
loop_
_entity.id
_entity.type
_entity.pdbx_description
1 polymer ?
#
loop_
_entity_poly.entity_id
_entity_poly.type
_entity_poly.pdbx_seq_one_letter_code
_entity_poly.pdbx_strand_id
1 'polypeptide(L)'
;GDTADILSLLRRWGGVTLAYRKRMIDSPAYTLNHEEIEKALEEGIAYAECLSPVAIEVDAYGAASAIRMRIQQRDADGKWSDGEALTLPARAIF
;
A
#
# COMPACT_ATOMS: atom_id res chain seq x y z
N GLY A 1 20.63 8.39 25.89
CA GLY A 1 19.27 8.83 25.60
C GLY A 1 18.69 7.78 24.70
N ASP A 2 17.62 7.12 25.13
CA ASP A 2 17.01 6.04 24.36
C ASP A 2 16.53 6.59 23.02
N THR A 3 17.19 6.17 21.94
CA THR A 3 16.72 6.39 20.58
C THR A 3 15.38 5.68 20.45
N ALA A 4 14.31 6.45 20.24
CA ALA A 4 12.99 5.90 20.09
C ALA A 4 12.99 4.82 18.99
N ASP A 5 12.54 3.61 19.34
CA ASP A 5 12.33 2.51 18.39
C ASP A 5 11.06 2.79 17.58
N ILE A 6 11.20 3.70 16.61
CA ILE A 6 10.11 4.15 15.73
C ILE A 6 9.55 2.97 14.94
N LEU A 7 10.38 1.99 14.57
CA LEU A 7 9.98 0.81 13.81
C LEU A 7 9.00 -0.06 14.59
N SER A 8 9.32 -0.38 15.84
CA SER A 8 8.42 -1.15 16.70
C SER A 8 7.09 -0.42 16.95
N LEU A 9 7.12 0.91 17.05
CA LEU A 9 5.91 1.73 17.17
C LEU A 9 5.06 1.70 15.90
N LEU A 10 5.68 1.88 14.72
CA LEU A 10 4.99 1.81 13.43
C LEU A 10 4.32 0.46 13.22
N ARG A 11 5.03 -0.65 13.47
CA ARG A 11 4.46 -2.00 13.37
C ARG A 11 3.27 -2.18 14.33
N ARG A 12 3.36 -1.65 15.55
CA ARG A 12 2.28 -1.70 16.54
C ARG A 12 1.08 -0.82 16.18
N TRP A 13 1.27 0.22 15.38
CA TRP A 13 0.18 1.05 14.85
C TRP A 13 -0.48 0.48 13.58
N GLY A 14 0.00 -0.66 13.07
CA GLY A 14 -0.54 -1.32 11.89
C GLY A 14 0.35 -1.18 10.64
N GLY A 15 1.51 -0.51 10.76
CA GLY A 15 2.47 -0.33 9.68
C GLY A 15 2.03 0.70 8.63
N VAL A 16 2.77 0.73 7.52
CA VAL A 16 2.46 1.55 6.35
C VAL A 16 2.31 0.60 5.17
N THR A 17 1.30 0.80 4.33
CA THR A 17 1.14 0.01 3.10
C THR A 17 1.24 0.93 1.89
N LEU A 18 2.20 0.66 1.00
CA LEU A 18 2.26 1.30 -0.31
C LEU A 18 1.46 0.47 -1.30
N ALA A 19 0.26 0.95 -1.64
CA ALA A 19 -0.57 0.34 -2.67
C ALA A 19 -0.19 0.88 -4.06
N TYR A 20 0.15 -0.01 -4.98
CA TYR A 20 0.52 0.35 -6.36
C TYR A 20 -0.45 -0.27 -7.37
N ARG A 21 -0.86 0.51 -8.37
CA ARG A 21 -1.88 0.08 -9.35
C ARG A 21 -1.42 -1.05 -10.27
N LYS A 22 -0.13 -1.15 -10.56
CA LYS A 22 0.43 -2.22 -11.42
C LYS A 22 1.37 -3.08 -10.60
N ARG A 23 2.21 -3.88 -11.25
CA ARG A 23 3.33 -4.55 -10.57
C ARG A 23 4.43 -3.53 -10.32
N MET A 24 5.14 -3.64 -9.20
CA MET A 24 6.26 -2.77 -8.88
C MET A 24 7.37 -2.89 -9.91
N ILE A 25 7.58 -4.07 -10.52
CA ILE A 25 8.53 -4.22 -11.64
C ILE A 25 8.18 -3.35 -12.86
N ASP A 26 6.91 -2.94 -13.00
CA ASP A 26 6.46 -2.02 -14.04
C ASP A 26 6.52 -0.54 -13.56
N SER A 27 6.90 -0.30 -12.29
CA SER A 27 7.05 1.02 -11.70
C SER A 27 8.43 1.61 -12.00
N PRO A 28 8.52 2.87 -12.42
CA PRO A 28 9.81 3.53 -12.66
C PRO A 28 10.69 3.56 -11.39
N ALA A 29 10.09 3.55 -10.19
CA ALA A 29 10.82 3.53 -8.93
C ALA A 29 11.58 2.21 -8.67
N TYR A 30 11.07 1.07 -9.14
CA TYR A 30 11.68 -0.25 -8.88
C TYR A 30 12.95 -0.46 -9.71
N THR A 31 12.99 0.05 -10.94
CA THR A 31 14.20 0.03 -11.78
C THR A 31 15.30 0.95 -11.27
N LEU A 32 14.93 2.03 -10.57
CA LEU A 32 15.87 3.05 -10.12
C LEU A 32 16.37 2.82 -8.69
N ASN A 33 15.68 2.01 -7.88
CA ASN A 33 15.90 2.07 -6.43
C ASN A 33 15.54 0.79 -5.65
N HIS A 34 15.88 -0.40 -6.17
CA HIS A 34 15.56 -1.68 -5.49
C HIS A 34 16.09 -1.75 -4.05
N GLU A 35 17.23 -1.12 -3.75
CA GLU A 35 17.82 -1.09 -2.40
C GLU A 35 16.98 -0.28 -1.40
N GLU A 36 16.23 0.73 -1.84
CA GLU A 36 15.36 1.53 -0.98
C GLU A 36 14.07 0.78 -0.64
N ILE A 37 13.61 -0.09 -1.55
CA ILE A 37 12.42 -0.93 -1.36
C ILE A 37 12.68 -2.05 -0.35
N GLU A 38 13.84 -2.70 -0.43
CA GLU A 38 14.23 -3.73 0.56
C GLU A 38 14.38 -3.14 1.97
N LYS A 39 14.96 -1.94 2.10
CA LYS A 39 15.06 -1.24 3.39
C LYS A 39 13.68 -0.85 3.93
N ALA A 40 12.77 -0.38 3.09
CA ALA A 40 11.41 -0.06 3.48
C ALA A 40 10.64 -1.27 4.04
N LEU A 41 10.86 -2.48 3.48
CA LEU A 41 10.30 -3.73 4.00
C LEU A 41 10.84 -4.05 5.41
N GLU A 42 12.15 -3.88 5.63
CA GLU A 42 12.77 -4.03 6.95
C GLU A 42 12.19 -3.02 7.96
N GLU A 43 11.88 -1.81 7.49
CA GLU A 43 11.28 -0.71 8.27
C GLU A 43 9.74 -0.78 8.41
N GLY A 44 9.12 -1.90 8.05
CA GLY A 44 7.69 -2.15 8.34
C GLY A 44 6.71 -1.54 7.34
N ILE A 45 7.19 -1.19 6.14
CA ILE A 45 6.36 -0.81 5.00
C ILE A 45 6.00 -2.07 4.21
N ALA A 46 4.71 -2.35 4.06
CA ALA A 46 4.19 -3.40 3.21
C ALA A 46 3.94 -2.86 1.80
N TYR A 47 4.24 -3.66 0.77
CA TYR A 47 3.90 -3.33 -0.62
C TYR A 47 2.70 -4.15 -1.06
N ALA A 48 1.69 -3.47 -1.56
CA ALA A 48 0.48 -4.09 -2.08
C ALA A 48 0.33 -3.73 -3.56
N GLU A 49 0.77 -4.63 -4.42
CA GLU A 49 0.76 -4.42 -5.87
C GLU A 49 -0.59 -4.73 -6.47
N CYS A 50 -0.79 -4.27 -7.71
CA CYS A 50 -2.00 -4.52 -8.47
C CYS A 50 -3.27 -4.08 -7.73
N LEU A 51 -3.27 -2.89 -7.11
CA LEU A 51 -4.42 -2.33 -6.41
C LEU A 51 -4.79 -0.95 -6.95
N SER A 52 -6.06 -0.80 -7.35
CA SER A 52 -6.61 0.49 -7.76
C SER A 52 -7.57 1.02 -6.68
N PRO A 53 -7.42 2.28 -6.24
CA PRO A 53 -8.33 2.87 -5.27
C PRO A 53 -9.73 3.05 -5.88
N VAL A 54 -10.76 2.78 -5.09
CA VAL A 54 -12.18 2.92 -5.48
C VAL A 54 -12.86 3.99 -4.65
N ALA A 55 -12.69 3.94 -3.32
CA ALA A 55 -13.31 4.90 -2.41
C ALA A 55 -12.60 4.90 -1.06
N ILE A 56 -12.68 6.03 -0.36
CA ILE A 56 -12.28 6.16 1.04
C ILE A 56 -13.54 5.98 1.89
N GLU A 57 -13.46 5.13 2.91
CA GLU A 57 -14.48 5.02 3.95
C GLU A 57 -14.08 5.91 5.12
N VAL A 58 -15.07 6.62 5.66
CA VAL A 58 -14.89 7.52 6.80
C VAL A 58 -15.69 7.03 7.99
N ASP A 59 -15.18 7.30 9.18
CA ASP A 59 -15.87 7.02 10.44
C ASP A 59 -16.97 8.04 10.74
N ALA A 60 -17.63 7.88 11.90
CA ALA A 60 -18.69 8.78 12.36
C ALA A 60 -18.23 10.24 12.60
N TYR A 61 -16.92 10.47 12.70
CA TYR A 61 -16.31 11.78 12.90
C TYR A 61 -15.75 12.37 11.59
N GLY A 62 -15.89 11.66 10.47
CA GLY A 62 -15.40 12.08 9.16
C GLY A 62 -13.91 11.80 8.91
N ALA A 63 -13.24 11.04 9.78
CA ALA A 63 -11.85 10.64 9.57
C ALA A 63 -11.77 9.35 8.73
N ALA A 64 -10.71 9.17 7.94
CA ALA A 64 -10.51 7.96 7.17
C ALA A 64 -10.44 6.73 8.10
N SER A 65 -11.25 5.71 7.81
CA SER A 65 -11.26 4.44 8.55
C SER A 65 -10.73 3.28 7.70
N ALA A 66 -11.00 3.33 6.39
CA ALA A 66 -10.55 2.32 5.44
C ALA A 66 -10.48 2.88 4.02
N ILE A 67 -9.81 2.14 3.14
CA ILE A 67 -9.81 2.39 1.70
C ILE A 67 -10.31 1.12 0.98
N ARG A 68 -11.35 1.30 0.17
CA ARG A 68 -11.81 0.30 -0.78
C ARG A 68 -10.96 0.34 -2.02
N MET A 69 -10.46 -0.81 -2.40
CA MET A 69 -9.62 -1.01 -3.58
C MET A 69 -10.16 -2.15 -4.44
N ARG A 70 -9.69 -2.21 -5.69
CA ARG A 70 -9.88 -3.36 -6.58
C ARG A 70 -8.55 -3.95 -6.96
N ILE A 71 -8.49 -5.27 -6.96
CA ILE A 71 -7.37 -6.02 -7.49
C ILE A 71 -7.32 -5.80 -9.00
N GLN A 72 -6.20 -5.31 -9.51
CA GLN A 72 -5.93 -5.17 -10.93
C GLN A 72 -5.45 -6.51 -11.46
N GLN A 73 -6.11 -7.01 -12.49
CA GLN A 73 -5.73 -8.25 -13.16
C GLN A 73 -5.16 -7.91 -14.53
N ARG A 74 -4.09 -8.61 -14.91
CA ARG A 74 -3.48 -8.50 -16.23
C ARG A 74 -3.79 -9.76 -17.01
N ASP A 75 -4.44 -9.62 -18.16
CA ASP A 75 -4.72 -10.75 -19.05
C ASP A 75 -3.49 -11.15 -19.88
N ALA A 76 -3.63 -12.22 -20.67
CA ALA A 76 -2.57 -12.75 -21.54
C ALA A 76 -2.12 -11.73 -22.61
N ASP A 77 -3.01 -10.83 -23.03
CA ASP A 77 -2.74 -9.76 -24.00
C ASP A 77 -2.09 -8.53 -23.32
N GLY A 78 -1.90 -8.58 -22.01
CA GLY A 78 -1.26 -7.55 -21.21
C GLY A 78 -2.15 -6.36 -20.86
N LYS A 79 -3.46 -6.47 -21.08
CA LYS A 79 -4.44 -5.46 -20.71
C LYS A 79 -4.79 -5.57 -19.23
N TRP A 80 -4.88 -4.42 -18.58
CA TRP A 80 -5.26 -4.30 -17.18
C TRP A 80 -6.78 -4.18 -17.05
N SER A 81 -7.35 -4.87 -16.07
CA SER A 81 -8.77 -4.85 -15.75
C SER A 81 -9.03 -4.89 -14.24
N ASP A 82 -10.20 -4.38 -13.87
CA ASP A 82 -10.67 -4.35 -12.49
C ASP A 82 -11.23 -5.74 -12.11
N GLY A 83 -10.64 -6.34 -11.09
CA GLY A 83 -11.06 -7.60 -10.50
C GLY A 83 -11.84 -7.41 -9.20
N GLU A 84 -11.62 -8.34 -8.27
CA GLU A 84 -12.26 -8.40 -6.95
C GLU A 84 -12.00 -7.13 -6.13
N ALA A 85 -13.00 -6.71 -5.36
CA ALA A 85 -12.89 -5.58 -4.45
C ALA A 85 -12.40 -6.06 -3.08
N LEU A 86 -11.53 -5.29 -2.46
CA LEU A 86 -11.07 -5.53 -1.09
C LEU A 86 -11.04 -4.21 -0.31
N THR A 87 -11.09 -4.32 1.01
CA THR A 87 -11.05 -3.17 1.90
C THR A 87 -9.84 -3.28 2.81
N LEU A 88 -8.99 -2.26 2.80
CA LEU A 88 -7.83 -2.17 3.68
C LEU A 88 -8.12 -1.17 4.79
N PRO A 89 -7.95 -1.53 6.07
CA PRO A 89 -8.04 -0.57 7.17
C PRO A 89 -6.93 0.48 7.01
N ALA A 90 -7.31 1.75 6.99
CA ALA A 90 -6.38 2.85 6.76
C ALA A 90 -6.89 4.09 7.51
N ARG A 91 -6.12 4.51 8.52
CA ARG A 91 -6.43 5.69 9.34
C ARG A 91 -5.93 7.00 8.72
N ALA A 92 -4.98 6.90 7.78
CA ALA A 92 -4.45 8.01 7.01
C ALA A 92 -4.12 7.50 5.60
N ILE A 93 -4.37 8.34 4.59
CA ILE A 93 -4.20 8.02 3.16
C ILE A 93 -3.57 9.25 2.51
N PHE A 94 -2.53 9.04 1.70
CA PHE A 94 -1.73 10.09 1.06
C PHE A 94 -1.63 9.86 -0.45
#